data_AF-A0A5C7PYS4-F1
#
_entry.id   AF-A0A5C7PYS4-F1
#
_cell.length_a   1.000
_cell.length_b   1.000
_cell.length_c   1.000
_cell.angle_alpha   90.00
_cell.angle_beta   90.00
_cell.angle_gamma   90.00
#
_symmetry.space_group_name_H-M   'P 1'
#
loop_
_entity.id
_entity.type
_entity.pdbx_description
1 polymer ?
#
loop_
_entity_poly.entity_id
_entity_poly.type
_entity_poly.pdbx_seq_one_letter_code
_entity_poly.pdbx_strand_id
1 'polypeptide(L)'
;MTDDHEEQPDDVDFKSSPFIFDREGLRLAPDTTISLDEINHTLRFLCLQRRYSPMWIGQLCHLAEQLFGDGLWDVIDQELASHDDIIRLMAVAGKVDRWHPALSWSHHMQAVRLPLAKQWEALQYAADNGLNSTEFRIYISKLLQSA
;
A
#
# COMPACT_ATOMS: atom_id res chain seq x y z
N MET A 1 -33.37 13.36 34.85
CA MET A 1 -32.62 12.08 34.76
C MET A 1 -32.75 11.63 33.33
N THR A 2 -31.82 12.08 32.50
CA THR A 2 -31.63 11.63 31.13
C THR A 2 -30.35 10.81 31.19
N ASP A 3 -30.49 9.50 31.09
CA ASP A 3 -29.36 8.59 30.92
C ASP A 3 -28.85 8.74 29.49
N ASP A 4 -27.74 9.45 29.35
CA ASP A 4 -26.93 9.50 28.14
C ASP A 4 -26.21 8.15 28.01
N HIS A 5 -26.76 7.26 27.21
CA HIS A 5 -26.01 6.10 26.72
C HIS A 5 -25.05 6.60 25.62
N GLU A 6 -23.83 6.94 26.03
CA GLU A 6 -22.67 6.99 25.12
C GLU A 6 -22.52 5.60 24.47
N GLU A 7 -22.95 5.47 23.21
CA GLU A 7 -22.54 4.35 22.35
C GLU A 7 -21.01 4.40 22.24
N GLN A 8 -20.34 3.50 22.96
CA GLN A 8 -18.92 3.24 22.73
C GLN A 8 -18.79 2.72 21.29
N PRO A 9 -17.93 3.31 20.44
CA PRO A 9 -17.76 2.84 19.08
C PRO A 9 -17.28 1.40 19.14
N ASP A 10 -18.07 0.50 18.56
CA ASP A 10 -17.76 -0.92 18.46
C ASP A 10 -16.29 -1.10 18.05
N ASP A 11 -15.56 -1.86 18.86
CA ASP A 11 -14.25 -2.37 18.50
C ASP A 11 -14.37 -3.01 17.12
N VAL A 12 -13.78 -2.37 16.10
CA VAL A 12 -13.74 -2.89 14.72
C VAL A 12 -13.03 -4.23 14.77
N ASP A 13 -13.80 -5.31 14.76
CA ASP A 13 -13.28 -6.67 14.76
C ASP A 13 -12.64 -6.96 13.39
N PHE A 14 -11.36 -6.60 13.26
CA PHE A 14 -10.55 -6.82 12.07
C PHE A 14 -10.39 -8.31 11.70
N LYS A 15 -10.93 -9.25 12.49
CA LYS A 15 -10.79 -10.70 12.28
C LYS A 15 -11.63 -11.29 11.15
N SER A 16 -12.56 -10.54 10.54
CA SER A 16 -13.33 -11.00 9.38
C SER A 16 -13.10 -10.16 8.12
N SER A 17 -11.98 -9.42 8.04
CA SER A 17 -11.64 -8.73 6.80
C SER A 17 -11.30 -9.76 5.72
N PRO A 18 -11.88 -9.67 4.51
CA PRO A 18 -11.53 -10.54 3.39
C PRO A 18 -10.09 -10.31 2.90
N PHE A 19 -9.45 -9.24 3.39
CA PHE A 19 -8.10 -8.83 3.03
C PHE A 19 -7.09 -9.29 4.08
N ILE A 20 -6.08 -10.02 3.62
CA ILE A 20 -4.92 -10.40 4.42
C ILE A 20 -3.76 -9.49 4.02
N PHE A 21 -3.23 -8.76 4.99
CA PHE A 21 -2.11 -7.84 4.84
C PHE A 21 -0.88 -8.41 5.54
N ASP A 22 0.16 -8.73 4.79
CA ASP A 22 1.43 -9.23 5.34
C ASP A 22 2.64 -8.61 4.61
N ARG A 23 3.83 -9.15 4.87
CA ARG A 23 5.09 -8.67 4.28
C ARG A 23 5.22 -8.99 2.79
N GLU A 24 4.54 -10.03 2.33
CA GLU A 24 4.47 -10.42 0.91
C GLU A 24 3.41 -9.59 0.18
N GLY A 25 2.42 -9.07 0.91
CA GLY A 25 1.54 -7.99 0.45
C GLY A 25 0.09 -8.18 0.86
N LEU A 26 -0.80 -7.69 0.00
CA LEU A 26 -2.24 -7.82 0.10
C LEU A 26 -2.69 -9.02 -0.72
N ARG A 27 -3.47 -9.90 -0.09
CA ARG A 27 -4.15 -11.01 -0.75
C ARG A 27 -5.56 -11.20 -0.18
N LEU A 28 -6.44 -11.79 -0.97
CA LEU A 28 -7.75 -12.20 -0.47
C LEU A 28 -7.63 -13.49 0.34
N ALA A 29 -8.48 -13.62 1.36
CA ALA A 29 -8.72 -14.90 1.99
C ALA A 29 -9.29 -15.90 0.95
N PRO A 30 -8.97 -17.20 1.06
CA PRO A 30 -9.51 -18.22 0.17
C PRO A 30 -11.04 -18.19 0.13
N ASP A 31 -11.61 -18.54 -1.03
CA ASP A 31 -13.06 -18.69 -1.26
C ASP A 31 -13.92 -17.46 -0.87
N THR A 32 -13.30 -16.28 -0.86
CA THR A 32 -13.96 -15.04 -0.47
C THR A 32 -14.42 -14.25 -1.68
N THR A 33 -15.68 -13.83 -1.68
CA THR A 33 -16.20 -12.85 -2.63
C THR A 33 -16.20 -11.49 -1.94
N ILE A 34 -15.72 -10.47 -2.65
CA ILE A 34 -15.71 -9.09 -2.16
C ILE A 34 -16.57 -8.20 -3.04
N SER A 35 -17.08 -7.13 -2.45
CA SER A 35 -17.84 -6.06 -3.07
C SER A 35 -17.01 -4.78 -3.18
N LEU A 36 -17.48 -3.86 -4.03
CA LEU A 36 -16.86 -2.55 -4.18
C LEU A 36 -16.97 -1.68 -2.89
N ASP A 37 -18.01 -1.91 -2.09
CA ASP A 37 -18.19 -1.23 -0.80
C ASP A 37 -17.13 -1.69 0.22
N GLU A 38 -16.81 -2.98 0.27
CA GLU A 38 -15.74 -3.51 1.11
C GLU A 38 -14.36 -2.99 0.68
N ILE A 39 -14.12 -2.86 -0.63
CA ILE A 39 -12.93 -2.18 -1.17
C ILE A 39 -12.88 -0.74 -0.66
N ASN A 40 -13.96 0.03 -0.81
CA ASN A 40 -14.01 1.42 -0.40
C ASN A 40 -13.77 1.57 1.10
N HIS A 41 -14.47 0.80 1.92
CA HIS A 41 -14.29 0.81 3.38
C HIS A 41 -12.83 0.53 3.78
N THR A 42 -12.23 -0.49 3.17
CA THR A 42 -10.83 -0.86 3.42
C THR A 42 -9.87 0.23 2.94
N LEU A 43 -10.12 0.81 1.76
CA LEU A 43 -9.31 1.89 1.20
C LEU A 43 -9.34 3.12 2.10
N ARG A 44 -10.51 3.52 2.59
CA ARG A 44 -10.67 4.62 3.55
C ARG A 44 -9.83 4.37 4.80
N PHE A 45 -9.92 3.17 5.38
CA PHE A 45 -9.12 2.78 6.54
C PHE A 45 -7.62 2.88 6.26
N LEU A 46 -7.15 2.33 5.14
CA LEU A 46 -5.74 2.38 4.75
C LEU A 46 -5.27 3.82 4.52
N CYS A 47 -6.09 4.68 3.90
CA CYS A 47 -5.78 6.09 3.67
C CYS A 47 -5.62 6.88 4.98
N LEU A 48 -6.42 6.57 6.01
CA LEU A 48 -6.22 7.15 7.35
C LEU A 48 -4.86 6.76 7.96
N GLN A 49 -4.32 5.60 7.57
CA GLN A 49 -3.01 5.10 8.00
C GLN A 49 -1.92 5.22 6.92
N ARG A 50 -2.10 6.11 5.93
CA ARG A 50 -1.29 6.21 4.69
C ARG A 50 0.23 6.23 4.90
N ARG A 51 0.71 6.72 6.04
CA ARG A 51 2.14 6.72 6.37
C ARG A 51 2.74 5.31 6.44
N TYR A 52 1.94 4.32 6.84
CA TYR A 52 2.39 2.94 7.08
C TYR A 52 1.86 1.93 6.05
N SER A 53 0.82 2.31 5.29
CA SER A 53 0.11 1.44 4.35
C SER A 53 0.23 1.79 2.85
N PRO A 54 1.22 2.59 2.37
CA PRO A 54 1.16 3.10 0.99
C PRO A 54 1.22 1.98 -0.06
N MET A 55 1.88 0.87 0.26
CA MET A 55 1.98 -0.30 -0.61
C MET A 55 0.64 -1.06 -0.67
N TRP A 56 0.00 -1.29 0.48
CA TRP A 56 -1.31 -1.94 0.55
C TRP A 56 -2.41 -1.13 -0.13
N ILE A 57 -2.36 0.20 -0.07
CA ILE A 57 -3.27 1.07 -0.83
C ILE A 57 -3.14 0.78 -2.33
N GLY A 58 -1.91 0.81 -2.86
CA GLY A 58 -1.67 0.54 -4.28
C GLY A 58 -2.10 -0.86 -4.70
N GLN A 59 -1.84 -1.89 -3.88
CA GLN A 59 -2.27 -3.27 -4.16
C GLN A 59 -3.79 -3.45 -4.08
N LEU A 60 -4.46 -2.81 -3.12
CA LEU A 60 -5.92 -2.84 -3.00
C LEU A 60 -6.57 -2.22 -4.24
N CYS A 61 -6.05 -1.09 -4.70
CA CYS A 61 -6.54 -0.43 -5.91
C CYS A 61 -6.28 -1.27 -7.17
N HIS A 62 -5.14 -1.94 -7.29
CA HIS A 62 -4.90 -2.91 -8.37
C HIS A 62 -5.90 -4.06 -8.35
N LEU A 63 -6.14 -4.65 -7.17
CA LEU A 63 -7.13 -5.71 -7.01
C LEU A 63 -8.52 -5.23 -7.40
N ALA A 64 -8.91 -4.03 -6.96
CA ALA A 64 -10.21 -3.45 -7.28
C ALA A 64 -10.37 -3.16 -8.78
N GLU A 65 -9.35 -2.61 -9.43
CA GLU A 65 -9.36 -2.38 -10.89
C GLU A 65 -9.48 -3.71 -11.65
N GLN A 66 -8.82 -4.78 -11.19
CA GLN A 66 -8.94 -6.11 -11.79
C GLN A 66 -10.34 -6.72 -11.65
N LEU A 67 -11.02 -6.48 -10.52
CA LEU A 67 -12.32 -7.08 -10.22
C LEU A 67 -13.51 -6.26 -10.73
N PHE A 68 -13.40 -4.93 -10.70
CA PHE A 68 -14.52 -4.02 -10.92
C PHE A 68 -14.25 -2.99 -12.04
N GLY A 69 -13.06 -2.99 -12.64
CA GLY A 69 -12.67 -2.03 -13.67
C GLY A 69 -12.79 -0.59 -13.17
N ASP A 70 -13.47 0.24 -13.97
CA ASP A 70 -13.61 1.67 -13.68
C ASP A 70 -14.47 1.97 -12.43
N GLY A 71 -15.24 1.00 -11.92
CA GLY A 71 -16.08 1.19 -10.74
C GLY A 71 -15.30 1.60 -9.49
N LEU A 72 -14.01 1.25 -9.39
CA LEU A 72 -13.13 1.76 -8.33
C LEU A 72 -13.14 3.30 -8.26
N TRP A 73 -13.05 3.97 -9.40
CA TRP A 73 -12.89 5.43 -9.45
C TRP A 73 -14.14 6.17 -8.98
N ASP A 74 -15.30 5.53 -9.05
CA ASP A 74 -16.57 6.10 -8.57
C ASP A 74 -16.67 6.08 -7.03
N VAL A 75 -15.92 5.21 -6.35
CA VAL A 75 -16.02 5.02 -4.89
C VAL A 75 -14.85 5.62 -4.10
N ILE A 76 -13.78 6.07 -4.76
CA ILE A 76 -12.65 6.70 -4.06
C ILE A 76 -13.11 8.01 -3.42
N ASP A 77 -13.01 8.06 -2.09
CA ASP A 77 -13.20 9.29 -1.32
C ASP A 77 -12.08 10.30 -1.60
N GLN A 78 -12.41 11.32 -2.40
CA GLN A 78 -11.47 12.38 -2.80
C GLN A 78 -11.03 13.27 -1.63
N GLU A 79 -11.72 13.24 -0.48
CA GLU A 79 -11.27 13.96 0.72
C GLU A 79 -10.09 13.24 1.39
N LEU A 80 -9.97 11.92 1.20
CA LEU A 80 -8.90 11.11 1.78
C LEU A 80 -7.71 10.90 0.82
N ALA A 81 -7.97 10.73 -0.47
CA ALA A 81 -6.93 10.59 -1.48
C ALA A 81 -7.42 11.05 -2.85
N SER A 82 -6.63 11.86 -3.55
CA SER A 82 -6.90 12.21 -4.94
C SER A 82 -6.62 11.04 -5.87
N HIS A 83 -7.25 11.03 -7.05
CA HIS A 83 -6.95 10.05 -8.10
C HIS A 83 -5.46 10.00 -8.47
N ASP A 84 -4.81 11.16 -8.63
CA ASP A 84 -3.38 11.21 -8.94
C ASP A 84 -2.52 10.55 -7.86
N ASP A 85 -2.89 10.72 -6.60
CA ASP A 85 -2.19 10.08 -5.48
C ASP A 85 -2.38 8.56 -5.51
N ILE A 86 -3.59 8.08 -5.77
CA ILE A 86 -3.88 6.64 -5.92
C ILE A 86 -3.10 6.05 -7.10
N ILE A 87 -3.10 6.71 -8.25
CA ILE A 87 -2.35 6.28 -9.45
C ILE A 87 -0.85 6.15 -9.15
N ARG A 88 -0.27 7.09 -8.38
CA ARG A 88 1.14 7.01 -7.97
C ARG A 88 1.41 5.82 -7.06
N LEU A 89 0.51 5.52 -6.13
CA LEU A 89 0.63 4.37 -5.22
C LEU A 89 0.52 3.05 -6.00
N MET A 90 -0.46 2.94 -6.90
CA MET A 90 -0.62 1.81 -7.81
C MET A 90 0.62 1.60 -8.67
N ALA A 91 1.17 2.66 -9.28
CA ALA A 91 2.32 2.56 -10.18
C ALA A 91 3.57 1.94 -9.52
N VAL A 92 3.74 2.15 -8.20
CA VAL A 92 4.85 1.58 -7.43
C VAL A 92 4.50 0.18 -6.94
N ALA A 93 3.29 -0.02 -6.40
CA ALA A 93 2.83 -1.34 -5.94
C ALA A 93 2.83 -2.40 -7.06
N GLY A 94 2.59 -2.00 -8.31
CA GLY A 94 2.66 -2.90 -9.46
C GLY A 94 4.08 -3.23 -9.94
N LYS A 95 5.12 -2.58 -9.37
CA LYS A 95 6.52 -2.72 -9.82
C LYS A 95 7.48 -3.21 -8.75
N VAL A 96 7.05 -3.22 -7.48
CA VAL A 96 7.82 -3.73 -6.33
C VAL A 96 7.08 -4.93 -5.75
N ASP A 97 7.75 -6.09 -5.65
CA ASP A 97 7.11 -7.30 -5.11
C ASP A 97 6.97 -7.27 -3.59
N ARG A 98 7.88 -6.57 -2.89
CA ARG A 98 8.01 -6.63 -1.42
C ARG A 98 8.18 -5.26 -0.80
N TRP A 99 7.57 -5.09 0.36
CA TRP A 99 7.70 -3.90 1.18
C TRP A 99 8.71 -4.11 2.31
N HIS A 100 9.64 -3.17 2.47
CA HIS A 100 10.53 -3.15 3.63
C HIS A 100 10.00 -2.15 4.68
N PRO A 101 9.50 -2.62 5.84
CA PRO A 101 8.77 -1.77 6.81
C PRO A 101 9.63 -0.69 7.47
N ALA A 102 10.95 -0.87 7.53
CA ALA A 102 11.87 0.14 8.07
C ALA A 102 12.17 1.29 7.09
N LEU A 103 11.78 1.17 5.82
CA LEU A 103 12.11 2.13 4.78
C LEU A 103 10.90 2.97 4.38
N SER A 104 11.17 4.22 4.04
CA SER A 104 10.12 5.14 3.58
C SER A 104 9.64 4.80 2.16
N TRP A 105 8.48 5.34 1.80
CA TRP A 105 7.95 5.28 0.42
C TRP A 105 8.96 5.73 -0.64
N SER A 106 9.73 6.78 -0.34
CA SER A 106 10.75 7.29 -1.26
C SER A 106 11.84 6.27 -1.60
N HIS A 107 12.16 5.34 -0.70
CA HIS A 107 13.09 4.25 -1.01
C HIS A 107 12.48 3.33 -2.07
N HIS A 108 11.25 2.87 -1.84
CA HIS A 108 10.54 1.98 -2.75
C HIS A 108 10.35 2.63 -4.13
N MET A 109 10.05 3.93 -4.21
CA MET A 109 10.02 4.67 -5.48
C MET A 109 11.36 4.65 -6.24
N GLN A 110 12.50 4.68 -5.55
CA GLN A 110 13.80 4.56 -6.22
C GLN A 110 14.07 3.12 -6.66
N ALA A 111 13.69 2.14 -5.83
CA ALA A 111 13.88 0.72 -6.12
C ALA A 111 13.17 0.27 -7.40
N VAL A 112 11.98 0.81 -7.70
CA VAL A 112 11.21 0.57 -8.94
C VAL A 112 12.04 0.72 -10.23
N ARG A 113 13.10 1.53 -10.19
CA ARG A 113 13.97 1.79 -11.35
C ARG A 113 14.89 0.60 -11.67
N LEU A 114 15.09 -0.32 -10.75
CA LEU A 114 15.92 -1.51 -10.93
C LEU A 114 15.09 -2.68 -11.50
N PRO A 115 15.74 -3.65 -12.19
CA PRO A 115 15.13 -4.93 -12.49
C PRO A 115 14.62 -5.61 -11.21
N LEU A 116 13.46 -6.29 -11.29
CA LEU A 116 12.77 -6.88 -10.14
C LEU A 116 13.70 -7.70 -9.23
N ALA A 117 14.56 -8.53 -9.84
CA ALA A 117 15.52 -9.38 -9.13
C ALA A 117 16.51 -8.62 -8.23
N LYS A 118 16.75 -7.33 -8.47
CA LYS A 118 17.68 -6.49 -7.70
C LYS A 118 16.98 -5.56 -6.70
N GLN A 119 15.65 -5.43 -6.77
CA GLN A 119 14.93 -4.45 -5.96
C GLN A 119 15.01 -4.79 -4.47
N TRP A 120 14.72 -6.05 -4.11
CA TRP A 120 14.78 -6.51 -2.72
C TRP A 120 16.20 -6.41 -2.15
N GLU A 121 17.23 -6.82 -2.91
CA GLU A 121 18.63 -6.71 -2.48
C GLU A 121 19.01 -5.25 -2.17
N ALA A 122 18.60 -4.31 -3.03
CA ALA A 122 18.86 -2.89 -2.82
C ALA A 122 18.13 -2.35 -1.58
N LEU A 123 16.85 -2.71 -1.39
CA LEU A 123 16.07 -2.30 -0.22
C LEU A 123 16.68 -2.87 1.07
N GLN A 124 17.04 -4.15 1.08
CA GLN A 124 17.69 -4.77 2.24
C GLN A 124 19.02 -4.07 2.56
N TYR A 125 19.84 -3.78 1.55
CA TYR A 125 21.09 -3.03 1.73
C TYR A 125 20.85 -1.66 2.37
N ALA A 126 19.82 -0.93 1.94
CA ALA A 126 19.49 0.37 2.51
C ALA A 126 19.09 0.26 3.99
N ALA A 127 18.30 -0.75 4.35
CA ALA A 127 17.89 -0.99 5.73
C ALA A 127 19.08 -1.39 6.62
N ASP A 128 19.92 -2.32 6.16
CA ASP A 128 21.06 -2.83 6.92
C ASP A 128 22.13 -1.75 7.17
N ASN A 129 22.29 -0.81 6.23
CA ASN A 129 23.26 0.28 6.32
C ASN A 129 22.67 1.61 6.81
N GLY A 130 21.39 1.63 7.16
CA GLY A 130 20.70 2.83 7.65
C GLY A 130 20.71 4.00 6.64
N LEU A 131 20.66 3.70 5.33
CA LEU A 131 20.67 4.74 4.31
C LEU A 131 19.41 5.58 4.38
N ASN A 132 19.57 6.91 4.31
CA ASN A 132 18.44 7.79 4.07
C ASN A 132 18.06 7.80 2.57
N SER A 133 16.92 8.41 2.24
CA SER A 133 16.38 8.40 0.88
C SER A 133 17.28 9.07 -0.16
N THR A 134 18.10 10.04 0.24
CA THR A 134 19.08 10.72 -0.63
C THR A 134 20.28 9.82 -0.92
N GLU A 135 20.85 9.20 0.11
CA GLU A 135 21.95 8.24 -0.01
C GLU A 135 21.54 7.04 -0.85
N PHE A 136 20.33 6.52 -0.59
CA PHE A 136 19.77 5.41 -1.35
C PHE A 136 19.58 5.78 -2.84
N ARG A 137 19.10 7.00 -3.13
CA ARG A 137 19.01 7.48 -4.52
C ARG A 137 20.37 7.48 -5.23
N ILE A 138 21.43 7.93 -4.54
CA ILE A 138 22.79 7.92 -5.07
C ILE A 138 23.25 6.46 -5.33
N TYR A 139 22.99 5.56 -4.39
CA TYR A 139 23.30 4.14 -4.51
C TYR A 139 22.61 3.50 -5.72
N ILE A 140 21.29 3.69 -5.86
CA ILE A 140 20.52 3.21 -7.03
C ILE A 140 21.08 3.77 -8.34
N SER A 141 21.44 5.05 -8.37
CA SER A 141 22.04 5.67 -9.56
C SER A 141 23.35 4.99 -9.97
N LYS A 142 24.18 4.57 -9.01
CA LYS A 142 25.42 3.85 -9.30
C LYS A 142 25.14 2.45 -9.86
N LEU A 143 24.20 1.72 -9.26
CA LEU A 143 23.80 0.39 -9.74
C LEU A 143 23.31 0.41 -11.19
N LEU A 144 22.53 1.44 -11.55
CA LEU A 144 22.01 1.63 -12.90
C LEU A 144 23.09 1.97 -13.94
N GLN A 145 24.21 2.56 -13.53
CA GLN A 145 25.34 2.86 -14.42
C GLN A 145 26.26 1.65 -14.63
N SER A 146 26.18 0.66 -13.74
CA SER A 146 26.98 -0.58 -13.78
C SER A 146 26.24 -1.77 -14.40
N ALA A 147 24.99 -1.59 -14.83
CA ALA A 147 24.13 -2.61 -15.43
C ALA A 147 24.08 -2.43 -16.94
#